data_AF-A0A1C6ETZ1-F1
#
_entry.id   AF-A0A1C6ETZ1-F1
#
_cell.length_a   1.000
_cell.length_b   1.000
_cell.length_c   1.000
_cell.angle_alpha   90.00
_cell.angle_beta   90.00
_cell.angle_gamma   90.00
#
_symmetry.space_group_name_H-M   'P 1'
#
loop_
_entity.id
_entity.type
_entity.pdbx_description
1 polymer ?
#
loop_
_entity_poly.entity_id
_entity_poly.type
_entity_poly.pdbx_seq_one_letter_code
_entity_poly.pdbx_strand_id
1 'polypeptide(L)'
;MKYKRVGKITAKWGAAALTAVILSMAAGCGTLLPAVTEQTEIGSAVEASNRSDEELYKDAVKDAMTVETEEILPVVSLAEGEPYAVYNHDKTRLLLFTYHKYPESYPDGQEVTIDWGDVWTFTGGEMADWYAVNKKDLRDPGKRFRQLLGLPTDNMATHFTGLWVKPEDVIRPAYVTDITEKNMSDSFTSNPDAEYKEWFDDNIIDSYFDGSYPWTRLGYTYDWAFESGSDYGLSEFLIRDGARAEVAYTCTREEFQERLDLGSWLPD
;
A
#
# COMPACT_ATOMS: atom_id res chain seq x y z
N MET A 1 21.01 7.94 21.50
CA MET A 1 22.25 8.60 21.03
C MET A 1 21.81 9.80 20.19
N LYS A 2 22.02 11.04 20.65
CA LYS A 2 21.40 12.25 20.07
C LYS A 2 22.26 12.80 18.93
N TYR A 3 21.75 12.81 17.69
CA TYR A 3 22.43 13.48 16.56
C TYR A 3 21.93 14.93 16.39
N LYS A 4 22.89 15.85 16.30
CA LYS A 4 22.72 17.31 16.15
C LYS A 4 22.64 17.67 14.66
N ARG A 5 21.60 18.40 14.26
CA ARG A 5 21.40 18.96 12.91
C ARG A 5 22.55 19.85 12.44
N VAL A 6 22.95 19.71 11.17
CA VAL A 6 23.84 20.63 10.45
C VAL A 6 23.16 21.11 9.16
N GLY A 7 23.10 22.44 9.00
CA GLY A 7 23.19 23.15 7.71
C GLY A 7 22.02 23.10 6.73
N LYS A 8 21.21 24.17 6.68
CA LYS A 8 20.26 24.44 5.59
C LYS A 8 21.01 24.80 4.30
N ILE A 9 20.69 24.15 3.19
CA ILE A 9 21.03 24.60 1.83
C ILE A 9 19.73 24.83 1.08
N THR A 10 19.48 26.06 0.64
CA THR A 10 18.33 26.45 -0.16
C THR A 10 18.68 26.38 -1.65
N ALA A 11 17.97 25.58 -2.44
CA ALA A 11 18.02 25.62 -3.90
C ALA A 11 16.69 26.14 -4.46
N LYS A 12 16.74 27.18 -5.28
CA LYS A 12 15.61 27.73 -6.04
C LYS A 12 15.54 27.02 -7.39
N TRP A 13 14.38 26.50 -7.76
CA TRP A 13 14.10 25.96 -9.09
C TRP A 13 13.20 26.92 -9.86
N GLY A 14 13.64 27.30 -11.07
CA GLY A 14 12.89 28.15 -11.99
C GLY A 14 11.95 27.30 -12.85
N ALA A 15 10.69 27.73 -12.96
CA ALA A 15 9.68 27.12 -13.81
C ALA A 15 9.88 27.52 -15.28
N ALA A 16 9.83 26.54 -16.19
CA ALA A 16 9.71 26.78 -17.62
C ALA A 16 8.31 26.36 -18.08
N ALA A 17 7.51 27.33 -18.53
CA ALA A 17 6.19 27.13 -19.10
C ALA A 17 6.32 26.73 -20.59
N LEU A 18 5.65 25.65 -20.99
CA LEU A 18 5.48 25.26 -22.39
C LEU A 18 4.06 25.62 -22.85
N THR A 19 3.95 26.70 -23.62
CA THR A 19 2.75 27.06 -24.37
C THR A 19 2.71 26.33 -25.71
N ALA A 20 1.69 25.51 -25.96
CA ALA A 20 1.40 24.97 -27.28
C ALA A 20 0.48 25.92 -28.07
N VAL A 21 0.93 26.35 -29.24
CA VAL A 21 0.16 27.15 -30.20
C VAL A 21 -0.59 26.21 -31.14
N ILE A 22 -1.92 26.30 -31.18
CA ILE A 22 -2.74 25.65 -32.21
C ILE A 22 -2.99 26.67 -33.32
N LEU A 23 -2.47 26.41 -34.52
CA LEU A 23 -2.79 27.17 -35.73
C LEU A 23 -3.56 26.25 -36.69
N SER A 24 -4.80 26.61 -36.97
CA SER A 24 -5.66 25.98 -37.97
C SER A 24 -5.54 26.72 -39.31
N MET A 25 -5.39 25.98 -40.41
CA MET A 25 -5.87 26.40 -41.75
C MET A 25 -6.29 25.18 -42.58
N ALA A 26 -7.36 25.37 -43.34
CA ALA A 26 -8.13 24.36 -44.05
C ALA A 26 -7.68 24.14 -45.50
N ALA A 27 -8.02 22.96 -46.05
CA ALA A 27 -8.77 22.73 -47.30
C ALA A 27 -8.24 21.54 -48.14
N GLY A 28 -9.15 20.60 -48.48
CA GLY A 28 -9.13 19.93 -49.78
C GLY A 28 -8.86 18.42 -49.83
N CYS A 29 -9.95 17.65 -50.00
CA CYS A 29 -10.11 16.46 -50.86
C CYS A 29 -9.12 15.28 -50.76
N GLY A 30 -9.63 14.13 -50.30
CA GLY A 30 -9.00 12.82 -50.53
C GLY A 30 -9.36 11.82 -49.43
N THR A 31 -10.18 10.82 -49.77
CA THR A 31 -10.49 9.68 -48.90
C THR A 31 -9.23 8.88 -48.62
N LEU A 32 -8.71 8.94 -47.39
CA LEU A 32 -7.79 7.97 -46.82
C LEU A 32 -8.21 7.73 -45.36
N LEU A 33 -8.48 6.46 -45.04
CA LEU A 33 -8.67 5.98 -43.68
C LEU A 33 -7.43 6.38 -42.85
N PRO A 34 -7.56 6.95 -41.65
CA PRO A 34 -6.39 7.08 -40.78
C PRO A 34 -6.05 5.67 -40.31
N ALA A 35 -4.87 5.19 -40.68
CA ALA A 35 -4.22 4.12 -39.94
C ALA A 35 -4.01 4.64 -38.52
N VAL A 36 -4.74 4.07 -37.56
CA VAL A 36 -4.55 4.37 -36.14
C VAL A 36 -3.11 4.02 -35.79
N THR A 37 -2.35 5.01 -35.35
CA THR A 37 -0.99 4.87 -34.82
C THR A 37 -1.04 4.05 -33.54
N GLU A 38 -0.90 2.74 -33.67
CA GLU A 38 -0.77 1.77 -32.57
C GLU A 38 0.66 1.76 -31.98
N GLN A 39 1.57 2.59 -32.49
CA GLN A 39 3.00 2.57 -32.12
C GLN A 39 3.31 3.21 -30.77
N THR A 40 2.46 4.09 -30.24
CA THR A 40 2.76 4.84 -29.01
C THR A 40 2.61 3.99 -27.75
N GLU A 41 1.58 3.14 -27.68
CA GLU A 41 1.36 2.25 -26.51
C GLU A 41 2.38 1.11 -26.46
N ILE A 42 2.74 0.55 -27.61
CA ILE A 42 3.72 -0.54 -27.69
C ILE A 42 5.12 -0.04 -27.26
N GLY A 43 5.50 1.20 -27.61
CA GLY A 43 6.76 1.80 -27.19
C GLY A 43 6.84 2.00 -25.66
N SER A 44 5.78 2.53 -25.06
CA SER A 44 5.68 2.74 -23.61
C SER A 44 5.74 1.43 -22.81
N ALA A 45 5.01 0.41 -23.26
CA ALA A 45 5.00 -0.90 -22.61
C ALA A 45 6.35 -1.63 -22.70
N VAL A 46 7.07 -1.50 -23.82
CA VAL A 46 8.38 -2.11 -24.02
C VAL A 46 9.46 -1.40 -23.20
N GLU A 47 9.47 -0.08 -23.16
CA GLU A 47 10.41 0.68 -22.31
C GLU A 47 10.18 0.41 -20.82
N ALA A 48 8.93 0.31 -20.40
CA ALA A 48 8.61 0.04 -19.01
C ALA A 48 8.91 -1.42 -18.58
N SER A 49 8.80 -2.40 -19.48
CA SER A 49 9.24 -3.79 -19.21
C SER A 49 10.75 -3.95 -18.98
N ASN A 50 11.56 -2.97 -19.41
CA ASN A 50 13.01 -2.95 -19.25
C ASN A 50 13.48 -2.20 -17.99
N ARG A 51 12.57 -1.63 -17.21
CA ARG A 51 12.90 -0.90 -15.99
C ARG A 51 13.31 -1.87 -14.88
N SER A 52 14.28 -1.46 -14.08
CA SER A 52 14.66 -2.21 -12.87
C SER A 52 13.65 -1.99 -11.75
N ASP A 53 13.56 -2.96 -10.83
CA ASP A 53 12.68 -2.86 -9.65
C ASP A 53 12.99 -1.61 -8.81
N GLU A 54 14.26 -1.22 -8.74
CA GLU A 54 14.71 -0.02 -8.04
C GLU A 54 14.20 1.26 -8.70
N GLU A 55 14.12 1.29 -10.03
CA GLU A 55 13.55 2.42 -10.76
C GLU A 55 12.03 2.47 -10.62
N LEU A 56 11.35 1.33 -10.65
CA LEU A 56 9.91 1.25 -10.43
C LEU A 56 9.55 1.74 -9.03
N TYR A 57 10.25 1.23 -8.01
CA TYR A 57 10.03 1.60 -6.62
C TYR A 57 10.32 3.09 -6.37
N LYS A 58 11.41 3.64 -6.91
CA LYS A 58 11.71 5.08 -6.78
C LYS A 58 10.65 5.97 -7.42
N ASP A 59 10.05 5.53 -8.52
CA ASP A 59 9.01 6.31 -9.15
C ASP A 59 7.69 6.21 -8.37
N ALA A 60 7.34 5.03 -7.87
CA ALA A 60 6.22 4.86 -6.93
C ALA A 60 6.34 5.80 -5.71
N VAL A 61 7.54 5.94 -5.13
CA VAL A 61 7.77 6.86 -4.00
C VAL A 61 7.53 8.31 -4.39
N LYS A 62 7.97 8.74 -5.58
CA LYS A 62 7.76 10.12 -6.06
C LYS A 62 6.31 10.39 -6.40
N ASP A 63 5.67 9.43 -7.04
CA ASP A 63 4.29 9.47 -7.49
C ASP A 63 3.36 9.61 -6.30
N ALA A 64 3.49 8.71 -5.31
CA ALA A 64 2.74 8.70 -4.06
C ALA A 64 2.88 9.99 -3.22
N MET A 65 3.83 10.90 -3.52
CA MET A 65 3.94 12.21 -2.86
C MET A 65 2.77 13.15 -3.21
N THR A 66 2.12 12.94 -4.34
CA THR A 66 0.96 13.71 -4.81
C THR A 66 -0.24 12.79 -4.90
N VAL A 67 -1.41 13.23 -4.47
CA VAL A 67 -2.64 12.47 -4.67
C VAL A 67 -3.31 12.98 -5.94
N GLU A 68 -3.60 12.08 -6.87
CA GLU A 68 -4.42 12.32 -8.04
C GLU A 68 -5.88 11.91 -7.78
N THR A 69 -6.83 12.53 -8.48
CA THR A 69 -8.27 12.30 -8.19
C THR A 69 -8.68 10.86 -8.54
N GLU A 70 -8.02 10.30 -9.55
CA GLU A 70 -8.21 8.97 -10.09
C GLU A 70 -7.70 7.87 -9.14
N GLU A 71 -6.77 8.23 -8.23
CA GLU A 71 -6.22 7.35 -7.20
C GLU A 71 -7.11 7.27 -5.95
N ILE A 72 -8.11 8.16 -5.82
CA ILE A 72 -9.08 8.12 -4.72
C ILE A 72 -10.09 6.99 -4.99
N LEU A 73 -9.65 5.78 -4.69
CA LEU A 73 -10.37 4.54 -4.91
C LEU A 73 -11.08 4.08 -3.63
N PRO A 74 -12.19 3.32 -3.75
CA PRO A 74 -12.85 2.74 -2.59
C PRO A 74 -11.95 1.69 -1.92
N VAL A 75 -11.89 1.72 -0.59
CA VAL A 75 -11.12 0.79 0.23
C VAL A 75 -12.01 -0.21 0.97
N VAL A 76 -11.40 -1.25 1.52
CA VAL A 76 -12.02 -2.25 2.40
C VAL A 76 -12.45 -1.61 3.70
N SER A 77 -13.70 -1.87 4.10
CA SER A 77 -14.24 -1.52 5.41
C SER A 77 -14.07 -2.69 6.39
N LEU A 78 -13.73 -2.39 7.64
CA LEU A 78 -13.69 -3.33 8.77
C LEU A 78 -14.97 -3.30 9.62
N ALA A 79 -16.05 -2.71 9.12
CA ALA A 79 -17.36 -2.76 9.77
C ALA A 79 -17.85 -4.22 9.90
N GLU A 80 -18.56 -4.52 10.99
CA GLU A 80 -19.10 -5.87 11.19
C GLU A 80 -20.03 -6.28 10.04
N GLY A 81 -19.77 -7.44 9.44
CA GLY A 81 -20.54 -7.99 8.33
C GLY A 81 -19.99 -7.65 6.94
N GLU A 82 -18.95 -6.82 6.84
CA GLU A 82 -18.21 -6.61 5.60
C GLU A 82 -17.36 -7.84 5.23
N PRO A 83 -17.14 -8.12 3.92
CA PRO A 83 -16.63 -9.41 3.46
C PRO A 83 -15.23 -9.76 3.96
N TYR A 84 -14.39 -8.76 4.25
CA TYR A 84 -13.02 -8.94 4.73
C TYR A 84 -12.83 -8.56 6.21
N ALA A 85 -13.91 -8.16 6.89
CA ALA A 85 -13.91 -7.86 8.31
C ALA A 85 -14.12 -9.14 9.12
N VAL A 86 -13.04 -9.90 9.31
CA VAL A 86 -13.08 -11.18 10.04
C VAL A 86 -12.97 -10.91 11.54
N TYR A 87 -14.06 -11.18 12.26
CA TYR A 87 -14.11 -11.10 13.71
C TYR A 87 -13.97 -12.48 14.35
N ASN A 88 -13.38 -12.53 15.54
CA ASN A 88 -13.39 -13.73 16.37
C ASN A 88 -14.83 -14.08 16.84
N HIS A 89 -15.01 -15.25 17.44
CA HIS A 89 -16.36 -15.79 17.75
C HIS A 89 -17.23 -14.85 18.60
N ASP A 90 -16.65 -14.13 19.57
CA ASP A 90 -17.38 -13.19 20.44
C ASP A 90 -17.43 -11.75 19.90
N LYS A 91 -16.87 -11.50 18.71
CA LYS A 91 -16.83 -10.21 18.02
C LYS A 91 -16.10 -9.10 18.76
N THR A 92 -15.14 -9.47 19.60
CA THR A 92 -14.33 -8.50 20.36
C THR A 92 -13.03 -8.13 19.64
N ARG A 93 -12.59 -8.95 18.67
CA ARG A 93 -11.33 -8.75 17.95
C ARG A 93 -11.47 -9.02 16.45
N LEU A 94 -10.75 -8.22 15.67
CA LEU A 94 -10.55 -8.32 14.23
C LEU A 94 -9.26 -9.09 13.92
N LEU A 95 -9.28 -9.88 12.85
CA LEU A 95 -8.08 -10.51 12.31
C LEU A 95 -7.42 -9.59 11.27
N LEU A 96 -6.17 -9.22 11.53
CA LEU A 96 -5.33 -8.47 10.60
C LEU A 96 -3.99 -9.18 10.40
N PHE A 97 -3.38 -9.01 9.24
CA PHE A 97 -2.12 -9.66 8.89
C PHE A 97 -1.00 -8.66 8.71
N THR A 98 0.20 -9.01 9.16
CA THR A 98 1.44 -8.25 8.92
C THR A 98 2.50 -9.12 8.27
N TYR A 99 3.38 -8.53 7.46
CA TYR A 99 4.53 -9.21 6.84
C TYR A 99 5.84 -8.64 7.41
N HIS A 100 6.63 -9.49 8.07
CA HIS A 100 7.75 -9.04 8.90
C HIS A 100 8.92 -10.03 8.90
N LYS A 101 10.04 -9.62 9.52
CA LYS A 101 11.31 -10.38 9.61
C LYS A 101 11.61 -10.95 10.99
N TYR A 102 10.67 -10.85 11.94
CA TYR A 102 10.87 -11.16 13.35
C TYR A 102 9.78 -12.14 13.86
N PRO A 103 9.82 -13.43 13.49
CA PRO A 103 8.84 -14.42 13.93
C PRO A 103 8.78 -14.56 15.46
N GLU A 104 9.93 -14.47 16.13
CA GLU A 104 10.01 -14.58 17.61
C GLU A 104 9.28 -13.44 18.34
N SER A 105 8.97 -12.32 17.67
CA SER A 105 8.16 -11.25 18.25
C SER A 105 6.66 -11.59 18.30
N TYR A 106 6.23 -12.57 17.51
CA TYR A 106 4.84 -12.99 17.40
C TYR A 106 4.74 -14.53 17.50
N PRO A 107 4.94 -15.11 18.69
CA PRO A 107 4.82 -16.55 18.86
C PRO A 107 3.35 -17.01 18.82
N ASP A 108 3.07 -18.10 18.08
CA ASP A 108 1.75 -18.70 17.90
C ASP A 108 0.93 -18.84 19.20
N GLY A 109 -0.32 -18.41 19.15
CA GLY A 109 -1.30 -18.54 20.24
C GLY A 109 -1.02 -17.67 21.46
N GLN A 110 -0.01 -16.80 21.44
CA GLN A 110 0.33 -15.95 22.57
C GLN A 110 -0.31 -14.57 22.48
N GLU A 111 -0.61 -14.02 23.65
CA GLU A 111 -0.89 -12.59 23.81
C GLU A 111 0.41 -11.79 23.82
N VAL A 112 0.50 -10.82 22.93
CA VAL A 112 1.63 -9.90 22.81
C VAL A 112 1.17 -8.45 22.98
N THR A 113 2.11 -7.60 23.37
CA THR A 113 1.94 -6.14 23.32
C THR A 113 2.74 -5.61 22.15
N ILE A 114 2.14 -4.71 21.37
CA ILE A 114 2.83 -4.00 20.31
C ILE A 114 3.73 -2.93 20.96
N ASP A 115 5.04 -3.16 21.03
CA ASP A 115 5.96 -2.33 21.83
C ASP A 115 7.13 -1.70 21.02
N TRP A 116 7.04 -1.72 19.68
CA TRP A 116 8.11 -1.25 18.78
C TRP A 116 7.62 -0.22 17.77
N GLY A 117 6.53 0.48 18.09
CA GLY A 117 5.80 1.33 17.18
C GLY A 117 4.62 0.61 16.52
N ASP A 118 3.83 1.38 15.78
CA ASP A 118 2.64 0.89 15.08
C ASP A 118 2.99 -0.23 14.09
N VAL A 119 2.10 -1.22 13.98
CA VAL A 119 2.26 -2.36 13.06
C VAL A 119 1.37 -2.15 11.85
N TRP A 120 1.98 -2.08 10.68
CA TRP A 120 1.28 -2.05 9.39
C TRP A 120 0.68 -3.41 9.09
N THR A 121 -0.60 -3.38 8.71
CA THR A 121 -1.42 -4.56 8.51
C THR A 121 -2.38 -4.41 7.33
N PHE A 122 -2.90 -5.54 6.88
CA PHE A 122 -3.90 -5.66 5.82
C PHE A 122 -4.86 -6.82 6.14
N THR A 123 -5.93 -6.97 5.38
CA THR A 123 -6.86 -8.09 5.57
C THR A 123 -6.41 -9.35 4.82
N GLY A 124 -6.49 -10.51 5.47
CA GLY A 124 -6.19 -11.78 4.81
C GLY A 124 -7.15 -12.11 3.66
N GLY A 125 -8.40 -11.62 3.75
CA GLY A 125 -9.43 -11.84 2.73
C GLY A 125 -9.15 -11.12 1.42
N GLU A 126 -8.78 -9.83 1.46
CA GLU A 126 -8.43 -9.06 0.25
C GLU A 126 -7.18 -9.65 -0.42
N MET A 127 -6.17 -10.04 0.38
CA MET A 127 -4.98 -10.74 -0.11
C MET A 127 -5.33 -12.08 -0.79
N ALA A 128 -6.26 -12.85 -0.20
CA ALA A 128 -6.69 -14.12 -0.76
C ALA A 128 -7.44 -13.97 -2.09
N ASP A 129 -8.33 -12.98 -2.19
CA ASP A 129 -9.05 -12.70 -3.44
C ASP A 129 -8.10 -12.19 -4.53
N TRP A 130 -7.19 -11.27 -4.18
CA TRP A 130 -6.13 -10.84 -5.09
C TRP A 130 -5.27 -12.03 -5.56
N TYR A 131 -4.85 -12.90 -4.65
CA TYR A 131 -4.03 -14.06 -4.99
C TYR A 131 -4.79 -15.05 -5.90
N ALA A 132 -6.08 -15.30 -5.64
CA ALA A 132 -6.90 -16.21 -6.44
C ALA A 132 -7.00 -15.77 -7.90
N VAL A 133 -7.05 -14.45 -8.15
CA VAL A 133 -7.08 -13.88 -9.51
C VAL A 133 -5.70 -13.95 -10.18
N ASN A 134 -4.64 -13.62 -9.45
CA ASN A 134 -3.32 -13.39 -10.04
C ASN A 134 -2.39 -14.61 -10.05
N LYS A 135 -2.65 -15.66 -9.25
CA LYS A 135 -1.70 -16.75 -9.01
C LYS A 135 -1.19 -17.50 -10.24
N LYS A 136 -1.95 -17.52 -11.34
CA LYS A 136 -1.53 -18.18 -12.59
C LYS A 136 -0.41 -17.43 -13.31
N ASP A 137 -0.30 -16.13 -13.08
CA ASP A 137 0.63 -15.24 -13.77
C ASP A 137 1.84 -14.87 -12.89
N LEU A 138 1.83 -15.29 -11.61
CA LEU A 138 2.94 -15.05 -10.68
C LEU A 138 4.17 -15.88 -11.04
N ARG A 139 5.20 -15.22 -11.58
CA ARG A 139 6.52 -15.83 -11.85
C ARG A 139 7.42 -15.86 -10.62
N ASP A 140 7.35 -14.81 -9.82
CA ASP A 140 8.04 -14.67 -8.53
C ASP A 140 7.03 -14.16 -7.48
N PRO A 141 6.34 -15.07 -6.77
CA PRO A 141 5.35 -14.69 -5.77
C PRO A 141 5.92 -13.83 -4.65
N GLY A 142 7.17 -14.08 -4.25
CA GLY A 142 7.81 -13.30 -3.18
C GLY A 142 8.03 -11.85 -3.59
N LYS A 143 8.50 -11.63 -4.83
CA LYS A 143 8.58 -10.29 -5.40
C LYS A 143 7.20 -9.65 -5.52
N ARG A 144 6.21 -10.36 -6.05
CA ARG A 144 4.87 -9.78 -6.23
C ARG A 144 4.18 -9.44 -4.92
N PHE A 145 4.40 -10.19 -3.84
CA PHE A 145 3.88 -9.84 -2.52
C PHE A 145 4.55 -8.57 -1.98
N ARG A 146 5.87 -8.40 -2.18
CA ARG A 146 6.54 -7.13 -1.82
C ARG A 146 5.98 -5.95 -2.59
N GLN A 147 5.79 -6.13 -3.89
CA GLN A 147 5.19 -5.13 -4.78
C GLN A 147 3.80 -4.71 -4.32
N LEU A 148 2.91 -5.68 -4.15
CA LEU A 148 1.53 -5.48 -3.72
C LEU A 148 1.44 -4.73 -2.38
N LEU A 149 2.31 -5.07 -1.43
CA LEU A 149 2.35 -4.48 -0.10
C LEU A 149 3.14 -3.16 -0.05
N GLY A 150 3.57 -2.60 -1.19
CA GLY A 150 4.36 -1.36 -1.22
C GLY A 150 5.75 -1.45 -0.61
N LEU A 151 6.27 -2.66 -0.38
CA LEU A 151 7.53 -2.88 0.32
C LEU A 151 8.74 -2.64 -0.58
N PRO A 152 9.88 -2.17 -0.01
CA PRO A 152 11.10 -1.91 -0.77
C PRO A 152 11.68 -3.17 -1.41
N THR A 153 12.47 -2.95 -2.46
CA THR A 153 13.09 -4.01 -3.27
C THR A 153 14.01 -4.92 -2.46
N ASP A 154 14.65 -4.39 -1.42
CA ASP A 154 15.54 -5.08 -0.49
C ASP A 154 14.87 -5.53 0.82
N ASN A 155 13.53 -5.48 0.89
CA ASN A 155 12.78 -5.87 2.08
C ASN A 155 13.11 -7.32 2.50
N MET A 156 13.44 -7.48 3.78
CA MET A 156 13.91 -8.75 4.37
C MET A 156 12.81 -9.52 5.13
N ALA A 157 11.54 -9.13 5.01
CA ALA A 157 10.45 -9.87 5.63
C ALA A 157 10.37 -11.28 5.03
N THR A 158 10.02 -12.23 5.89
CA THR A 158 10.00 -13.67 5.57
C THR A 158 8.79 -14.36 6.16
N HIS A 159 8.06 -13.73 7.07
CA HIS A 159 6.96 -14.33 7.81
C HIS A 159 5.71 -13.45 7.76
N PHE A 160 4.56 -14.09 7.66
CA PHE A 160 3.26 -13.50 7.90
C PHE A 160 2.78 -13.88 9.29
N THR A 161 2.14 -12.93 9.97
CA THR A 161 1.47 -13.17 11.25
C THR A 161 0.05 -12.67 11.16
N GLY A 162 -0.90 -13.53 11.54
CA GLY A 162 -2.28 -13.13 11.83
C GLY A 162 -2.42 -12.68 13.28
N LEU A 163 -3.01 -11.51 13.50
CA LEU A 163 -3.19 -10.88 14.80
C LEU A 163 -4.68 -10.64 15.05
N TRP A 164 -5.19 -11.19 16.15
CA TRP A 164 -6.48 -10.82 16.71
C TRP A 164 -6.32 -9.59 17.59
N VAL A 165 -6.81 -8.45 17.11
CA VAL A 165 -6.68 -7.14 17.76
C VAL A 165 -8.05 -6.52 17.97
N LYS A 166 -8.21 -5.69 18.99
CA LYS A 166 -9.48 -4.98 19.17
C LYS A 166 -9.66 -3.89 18.11
N PRO A 167 -10.86 -3.68 17.57
CA PRO A 167 -11.12 -2.62 16.59
C PRO A 167 -10.75 -1.21 17.08
N GLU A 168 -10.90 -0.94 18.37
CA GLU A 168 -10.58 0.35 19.00
C GLU A 168 -9.08 0.69 19.00
N ASP A 169 -8.22 -0.31 18.81
CA ASP A 169 -6.76 -0.17 18.74
C ASP A 169 -6.25 -0.08 17.28
N VAL A 170 -7.16 -0.05 16.30
CA VAL A 170 -6.84 -0.03 14.86
C VAL A 170 -7.28 1.29 14.24
N ILE A 171 -6.40 1.88 13.44
CA ILE A 171 -6.71 3.06 12.63
C ILE A 171 -6.30 2.83 11.18
N ARG A 172 -6.84 3.63 10.27
CA ARG A 172 -6.34 3.70 8.89
C ARG A 172 -5.27 4.79 8.78
N PRO A 173 -4.06 4.50 8.25
CA PRO A 173 -3.00 5.50 8.05
C PRO A 173 -3.30 6.40 6.85
N ALA A 174 -4.32 7.23 6.95
CA ALA A 174 -4.82 8.08 5.86
C ALA A 174 -5.45 9.38 6.37
N TYR A 175 -5.89 10.24 5.45
CA TYR A 175 -6.69 11.42 5.84
C TYR A 175 -8.03 11.06 6.48
N VAL A 176 -8.59 9.90 6.11
CA VAL A 176 -9.76 9.29 6.76
C VAL A 176 -9.26 8.12 7.62
N THR A 177 -9.35 8.24 8.94
CA THR A 177 -8.80 7.25 9.88
C THR A 177 -9.78 6.15 10.26
N ASP A 178 -11.07 6.37 10.03
CA ASP A 178 -12.13 5.42 10.36
C ASP A 178 -11.98 4.15 9.51
N ILE A 179 -11.76 3.03 10.20
CA ILE A 179 -11.58 1.72 9.57
C ILE A 179 -12.86 1.18 8.93
N THR A 180 -14.01 1.77 9.25
CA THR A 180 -15.32 1.38 8.70
C THR A 180 -15.68 2.14 7.43
N GLU A 181 -14.98 3.23 7.12
CA GLU A 181 -15.19 4.00 5.90
C GLU A 181 -14.58 3.32 4.67
N LYS A 182 -15.28 3.46 3.54
CA LYS A 182 -14.82 2.99 2.21
C LYS A 182 -14.38 4.13 1.31
N ASN A 183 -14.87 5.35 1.56
CA ASN A 183 -14.57 6.50 0.72
C ASN A 183 -13.45 7.30 1.35
N MET A 184 -12.42 7.55 0.55
CA MET A 184 -11.22 8.24 1.00
C MET A 184 -11.22 9.69 0.54
N SER A 185 -10.33 10.48 1.12
CA SER A 185 -10.13 11.88 0.79
C SER A 185 -8.64 12.19 0.76
N ASP A 186 -8.26 13.20 -0.01
CA ASP A 186 -6.92 13.76 -0.10
C ASP A 186 -6.63 14.84 0.96
N SER A 187 -7.59 15.08 1.86
CA SER A 187 -7.48 16.09 2.91
C SER A 187 -8.30 15.73 4.14
N PHE A 188 -7.90 16.29 5.28
CA PHE A 188 -8.65 16.15 6.52
C PHE A 188 -9.99 16.90 6.43
N THR A 189 -11.10 16.16 6.47
CA THR A 189 -12.46 16.74 6.46
C THR A 189 -12.82 17.39 7.79
N SER A 190 -12.15 16.99 8.87
CA SER A 190 -12.20 17.59 10.20
C SER A 190 -10.81 17.58 10.82
N ASN A 191 -10.57 18.41 11.83
CA ASN A 191 -9.24 18.46 12.45
C ASN A 191 -8.95 17.12 13.15
N PRO A 192 -7.91 16.37 12.75
CA PRO A 192 -7.54 15.13 13.42
C PRO A 192 -7.12 15.43 14.87
N ASP A 193 -7.09 14.40 15.71
CA ASP A 193 -6.49 14.53 17.03
C ASP A 193 -4.99 14.89 16.90
N ALA A 194 -4.46 15.57 17.91
CA ALA A 194 -3.12 16.13 17.84
C ALA A 194 -2.03 15.05 17.75
N GLU A 195 -2.26 13.89 18.38
CA GLU A 195 -1.32 12.78 18.39
C GLU A 195 -1.24 12.13 17.00
N TYR A 196 -2.39 11.86 16.38
CA TYR A 196 -2.44 11.36 15.02
C TYR A 196 -1.87 12.37 14.02
N LYS A 197 -2.12 13.67 14.22
CA LYS A 197 -1.55 14.71 13.33
C LYS A 197 -0.03 14.75 13.40
N GLU A 198 0.54 14.64 14.59
CA GLU A 198 2.00 14.56 14.79
C GLU A 198 2.56 13.30 14.11
N TRP A 199 1.95 12.14 14.37
CA TRP A 199 2.30 10.88 13.71
C TRP A 199 2.22 10.99 12.17
N PHE A 200 1.16 11.59 11.63
CA PHE A 200 0.94 11.73 10.19
C PHE A 200 2.00 12.62 9.54
N ASP A 201 2.36 13.75 10.17
CA ASP A 201 3.39 14.65 9.68
C ASP A 201 4.78 14.02 9.73
N ASP A 202 5.09 13.28 10.80
CA ASP A 202 6.35 12.53 10.92
C ASP A 202 6.40 11.40 9.87
N ASN A 203 5.29 10.69 9.66
CA ASN A 203 5.20 9.63 8.65
C ASN A 203 5.34 10.16 7.21
N ILE A 204 4.97 11.42 6.92
CA ILE A 204 5.28 12.07 5.64
C ILE A 204 6.81 12.20 5.46
N ILE A 205 7.52 12.63 6.50
CA ILE A 205 8.97 12.82 6.44
C ILE A 205 9.67 11.46 6.26
N ASP A 206 9.27 10.49 7.08
CA ASP A 206 9.81 9.13 7.04
C ASP A 206 9.50 8.44 5.71
N SER A 207 8.28 8.58 5.18
CA SER A 207 7.91 7.93 3.92
C SER A 207 8.65 8.54 2.73
N TYR A 208 8.64 9.85 2.52
CA TYR A 208 9.10 10.39 1.23
C TYR A 208 10.55 10.88 1.20
N PHE A 209 11.17 11.09 2.36
CA PHE A 209 12.50 11.71 2.44
C PHE A 209 13.54 10.79 3.09
N ASP A 210 13.24 10.25 4.27
CA ASP A 210 14.24 9.50 5.04
C ASP A 210 14.20 7.98 4.74
N GLY A 211 13.01 7.40 4.62
CA GLY A 211 12.77 5.97 4.44
C GLY A 211 12.46 5.52 3.01
N SER A 212 11.99 6.43 2.13
CA SER A 212 11.62 6.13 0.74
C SER A 212 10.56 5.01 0.63
N TYR A 213 9.38 5.21 1.21
CA TYR A 213 8.23 4.33 1.16
C TYR A 213 7.06 5.00 0.42
N PRO A 214 6.42 4.33 -0.56
CA PRO A 214 5.34 4.90 -1.37
C PRO A 214 4.00 4.90 -0.62
N TRP A 215 3.93 5.64 0.49
CA TRP A 215 2.69 5.76 1.25
C TRP A 215 1.67 6.62 0.50
N THR A 216 0.48 6.09 0.26
CA THR A 216 -0.56 6.77 -0.53
C THR A 216 -1.28 7.87 0.26
N ARG A 217 -1.40 7.68 1.59
CA ARG A 217 -2.32 8.44 2.48
C ARG A 217 -3.80 8.25 2.13
N LEU A 218 -4.10 7.27 1.29
CA LEU A 218 -5.44 6.91 0.84
C LEU A 218 -5.90 5.57 1.40
N GLY A 219 -5.15 4.99 2.35
CA GLY A 219 -5.60 3.82 3.10
C GLY A 219 -5.48 2.50 2.35
N TYR A 220 -4.62 2.47 1.34
CA TYR A 220 -4.15 1.27 0.67
C TYR A 220 -2.64 1.37 0.35
N THR A 221 -1.96 0.22 0.28
CA THR A 221 -0.55 0.13 -0.10
C THR A 221 -0.37 0.44 -1.59
N TYR A 222 0.74 1.05 -1.98
CA TYR A 222 1.03 1.31 -3.40
C TYR A 222 1.62 0.05 -4.08
N ASP A 223 0.94 -0.54 -5.05
CA ASP A 223 1.47 -1.66 -5.86
C ASP A 223 2.39 -1.16 -6.98
N TRP A 224 3.70 -1.15 -6.72
CA TRP A 224 4.70 -0.63 -7.67
C TRP A 224 5.03 -1.59 -8.83
N ALA A 225 4.31 -2.70 -9.00
CA ALA A 225 4.48 -3.58 -10.14
C ALA A 225 4.01 -2.91 -11.44
N PHE A 226 4.89 -2.83 -12.43
CA PHE A 226 4.53 -2.24 -13.72
C PHE A 226 3.33 -2.95 -14.38
N GLU A 227 3.24 -4.26 -14.21
CA GLU A 227 2.17 -5.09 -14.78
C GLU A 227 0.82 -5.02 -14.03
N SER A 228 0.72 -4.34 -12.88
CA SER A 228 -0.53 -4.26 -12.12
C SER A 228 -1.61 -3.49 -12.88
N GLY A 229 -1.22 -2.48 -13.67
CA GLY A 229 -2.13 -1.55 -14.34
C GLY A 229 -2.90 -0.63 -13.37
N SER A 230 -2.57 -0.66 -12.08
CA SER A 230 -3.14 0.16 -11.01
C SER A 230 -2.17 0.22 -9.83
N ASP A 231 -2.06 1.39 -9.21
CA ASP A 231 -1.22 1.58 -8.02
C ASP A 231 -1.90 1.06 -6.73
N TYR A 232 -3.15 0.58 -6.82
CA TYR A 232 -3.85 0.01 -5.69
C TYR A 232 -3.32 -1.39 -5.34
N GLY A 233 -2.71 -1.50 -4.17
CA GLY A 233 -2.30 -2.78 -3.58
C GLY A 233 -3.40 -3.43 -2.75
N LEU A 234 -3.30 -3.33 -1.42
CA LEU A 234 -4.32 -3.79 -0.47
C LEU A 234 -4.70 -2.64 0.46
N SER A 235 -5.93 -2.64 0.96
CA SER A 235 -6.32 -1.77 2.06
C SER A 235 -5.43 -2.00 3.28
N GLU A 236 -4.90 -0.90 3.82
CA GLU A 236 -3.92 -0.92 4.88
C GLU A 236 -4.46 -0.29 6.18
N PHE A 237 -3.94 -0.80 7.29
CA PHE A 237 -4.35 -0.44 8.63
C PHE A 237 -3.14 -0.44 9.57
N LEU A 238 -3.20 0.33 10.64
CA LEU A 238 -2.24 0.32 11.72
C LEU A 238 -2.87 -0.26 12.97
N ILE A 239 -2.19 -1.22 13.58
CA ILE A 239 -2.38 -1.54 14.99
C ILE A 239 -1.48 -0.59 15.78
N ARG A 240 -2.07 0.17 16.71
CA ARG A 240 -1.34 1.19 17.48
C ARG A 240 -0.34 0.59 18.46
N ASP A 241 0.77 1.29 18.66
CA ASP A 241 1.72 1.03 19.75
C ASP A 241 1.00 0.97 21.11
N GLY A 242 1.39 0.01 21.94
CA GLY A 242 0.76 -0.34 23.21
C GLY A 242 -0.47 -1.24 23.12
N ALA A 243 -1.00 -1.51 21.92
CA ALA A 243 -2.15 -2.41 21.75
C ALA A 243 -1.83 -3.84 22.19
N ARG A 244 -2.85 -4.56 22.66
CA ARG A 244 -2.76 -6.00 22.91
C ARG A 244 -3.31 -6.77 21.71
N ALA A 245 -2.56 -7.75 21.25
CA ALA A 245 -2.97 -8.65 20.19
C ALA A 245 -2.74 -10.11 20.61
N GLU A 246 -3.63 -10.99 20.18
CA GLU A 246 -3.41 -12.44 20.26
C GLU A 246 -2.89 -12.90 18.90
N VAL A 247 -1.76 -13.60 18.90
CA VAL A 247 -1.18 -14.17 17.70
C VAL A 247 -2.00 -15.37 17.29
N ALA A 248 -2.71 -15.28 16.17
CA ALA A 248 -3.50 -16.38 15.63
C ALA A 248 -2.58 -17.49 15.13
N TYR A 249 -1.61 -17.12 14.28
CA TYR A 249 -0.48 -17.95 13.86
C TYR A 249 0.57 -17.07 13.17
N THR A 250 1.78 -17.59 13.12
CA THR A 250 2.90 -17.06 12.36
C THR A 250 3.44 -18.14 11.45
N CYS A 251 3.65 -17.81 10.18
CA CYS A 251 4.17 -18.77 9.20
C CYS A 251 5.11 -18.10 8.22
N THR A 252 5.95 -18.89 7.57
CA THR A 252 6.80 -18.41 6.48
C THR A 252 5.97 -17.91 5.31
N ARG A 253 6.57 -17.08 4.45
CA ARG A 253 5.96 -16.61 3.20
C ARG A 253 5.47 -17.76 2.33
N GLU A 254 6.26 -18.83 2.23
CA GLU A 254 5.94 -20.03 1.46
C GLU A 254 4.72 -20.76 2.02
N GLU A 255 4.66 -20.96 3.35
CA GLU A 255 3.50 -21.58 4.01
C GLU A 255 2.25 -20.71 3.90
N PHE A 256 2.39 -19.39 4.01
CA PHE A 256 1.26 -18.48 3.80
C PHE A 256 0.74 -18.58 2.36
N GLN A 257 1.64 -18.65 1.37
CA GLN A 257 1.26 -18.88 -0.01
C GLN A 257 0.51 -20.22 -0.19
N GLU A 258 0.98 -21.30 0.43
CA GLU A 258 0.28 -22.59 0.43
C GLU A 258 -1.12 -22.50 1.06
N ARG A 259 -1.24 -21.76 2.18
CA ARG A 259 -2.54 -21.47 2.81
C ARG A 259 -3.47 -20.74 1.86
N LEU A 260 -2.99 -19.74 1.13
CA LEU A 260 -3.79 -19.03 0.12
C LEU A 260 -4.23 -19.99 -1.01
N ASP A 261 -3.35 -20.90 -1.45
CA ASP A 261 -3.68 -21.87 -2.49
C ASP A 261 -4.76 -22.86 -2.07
N LEU A 262 -4.74 -23.28 -0.80
CA LEU A 262 -5.71 -24.20 -0.21
C LEU A 262 -6.97 -23.50 0.32
N GLY A 263 -7.01 -22.17 0.34
CA GLY A 263 -8.09 -21.40 0.98
C GLY A 263 -8.12 -21.55 2.50
N SER A 264 -6.99 -21.85 3.13
CA SER A 264 -6.81 -22.13 4.57
C SER A 264 -6.02 -21.03 5.29
N TRP A 265 -6.14 -19.79 4.81
CA TRP A 265 -5.49 -18.62 5.42
C TRP A 265 -6.20 -18.15 6.71
N LEU A 266 -7.45 -18.58 6.94
CA LEU A 266 -8.11 -18.35 8.22
C LEU A 266 -7.44 -19.20 9.31
N PRO A 267 -7.32 -18.68 10.55
CA PRO A 267 -6.91 -19.48 11.71
C PRO A 267 -7.90 -20.62 11.97
N ASP A 268 -7.38 -21.73 12.51
CA ASP A 268 -8.17 -22.93 12.86
C ASP A 268 -9.09 -22.72 14.08
#